data_AF-K0K502-F1
#
_entry.id   AF-K0K502-F1
#
_cell.length_a   1.000
_cell.length_b   1.000
_cell.length_c   1.000
_cell.angle_alpha   90.00
_cell.angle_beta   90.00
_cell.angle_gamma   90.00
#
_symmetry.space_group_name_H-M   'P 1'
#
loop_
_entity.id
_entity.type
_entity.pdbx_description
1 polymer ?
#
loop_
_entity_poly.entity_id
_entity_poly.type
_entity_poly.pdbx_seq_one_letter_code
_entity_poly.pdbx_strand_id
1 'polypeptide(L)'
;MLSPVVVQHAAAPIRDQQASVRGRRPCRATSPHPTVLPPATHIYGLCARSGGSRADPHGREESRVERNRGLSSPAPRSCSSRRPPSDQPGVTGQKTWYAFPDGLWKTQFAQGVRVPFPGTWTEYTGPADDKVVWKRVATSSATRSALSLTRFSVYRSGERQRPDEQWFRAPLHAAAVEPAADHPGRRADQGGRWRVLCANCREGDLFTPALQWVDGGAFVSPHENSKYFATSTARLFRGGEEIRAVDDPYALFPRFPLSPSPSDYRLDVVDVMAGPGFIGAPSTPLFGHARRTETSWGFTSAPSAQPPPTGYACQDSDRCSFQPLIQLDYRLPLDVTNTLVGNAFQVSAASHTGARGAGPVVWLRMAWSTDGRTWTDLAAKPTAQGVWTVDAPAVSGEVWLRTEARDSRGNTVQQTIQEAYRSP
;
A
#
# COMPACT_ATOMS: atom_id res chain seq x y z
N MET A 1 -26.45 33.55 -24.68
CA MET A 1 -25.40 32.73 -25.31
C MET A 1 -24.07 33.46 -25.13
N LEU A 2 -23.30 33.10 -24.11
CA LEU A 2 -21.96 33.62 -23.88
C LEU A 2 -21.10 32.45 -23.37
N SER A 3 -20.12 32.07 -24.17
CA SER A 3 -19.12 31.04 -23.88
C SER A 3 -18.09 31.56 -22.87
N PRO A 4 -17.56 30.73 -21.95
CA PRO A 4 -16.42 31.10 -21.15
C PRO A 4 -15.10 30.80 -21.87
N VAL A 5 -14.21 31.79 -21.80
CA VAL A 5 -12.82 31.79 -22.25
C VAL A 5 -11.95 31.07 -21.21
N VAL A 6 -11.12 30.11 -21.66
CA VAL A 6 -10.12 29.45 -20.82
C VAL A 6 -8.75 30.10 -21.07
N VAL A 7 -8.16 30.66 -20.02
CA VAL A 7 -6.79 31.21 -20.05
C VAL A 7 -5.81 30.13 -19.58
N GLN A 8 -4.86 29.76 -20.44
CA GLN A 8 -3.72 28.91 -20.10
C GLN A 8 -2.53 29.78 -19.70
N HIS A 9 -1.93 29.51 -18.54
CA HIS A 9 -0.62 30.05 -18.18
C HIS A 9 0.46 28.97 -18.35
N ALA A 10 1.46 29.28 -19.17
CA ALA A 10 2.69 28.51 -19.34
C ALA A 10 3.71 28.90 -18.27
N ALA A 11 4.33 27.90 -17.62
CA ALA A 11 5.46 28.11 -16.72
C ALA A 11 6.79 28.02 -17.49
N ALA A 12 7.64 29.03 -17.32
CA ALA A 12 9.01 29.09 -17.86
C ALA A 12 10.04 28.44 -16.90
N PRO A 13 11.19 27.95 -17.39
CA PRO A 13 12.16 27.22 -16.59
C PRO A 13 13.12 28.15 -15.82
N ILE A 14 13.47 27.75 -14.60
CA ILE A 14 14.45 28.42 -13.73
C ILE A 14 15.87 27.98 -14.11
N ARG A 15 16.77 28.95 -14.30
CA ARG A 15 18.21 28.79 -14.56
C ARG A 15 18.99 28.55 -13.26
N ASP A 16 19.96 27.64 -13.33
CA ASP A 16 21.03 27.45 -12.35
C ASP A 16 21.96 28.68 -12.26
N GLN A 17 22.30 29.08 -11.04
CA GLN A 17 23.48 29.91 -10.76
C GLN A 17 24.50 29.10 -9.95
N GLN A 18 25.66 28.87 -10.56
CA GLN A 18 26.89 28.47 -9.90
C GLN A 18 27.53 29.68 -9.22
N ALA A 19 27.93 29.55 -7.95
CA ALA A 19 28.84 30.48 -7.29
C ALA A 19 30.11 29.74 -6.84
N SER A 20 31.24 30.24 -7.35
CA SER A 20 32.62 29.88 -7.04
C SER A 20 33.08 30.61 -5.79
N VAL A 21 33.72 29.89 -4.84
CA VAL A 21 34.59 30.51 -3.83
C VAL A 21 35.85 29.65 -3.65
N ARG A 22 37.00 30.25 -3.98
CA ARG A 22 38.35 29.81 -3.60
C ARG A 22 38.70 30.35 -2.22
N GLY A 23 39.42 29.58 -1.39
CA GLY A 23 40.27 30.17 -0.35
C GLY A 23 40.69 29.31 0.85
N ARG A 24 41.95 28.84 0.79
CA ARG A 24 42.93 28.65 1.89
C ARG A 24 42.78 27.51 2.92
N ARG A 25 43.80 26.63 2.91
CA ARG A 25 44.35 25.77 4.00
C ARG A 25 45.27 26.62 4.93
N PRO A 26 45.82 26.15 6.08
CA PRO A 26 45.98 24.76 6.55
C PRO A 26 45.77 24.51 8.07
N CYS A 27 45.63 23.23 8.45
CA CYS A 27 46.32 22.64 9.61
C CYS A 27 46.24 21.10 9.53
N ARG A 28 47.37 20.46 9.86
CA ARG A 28 47.70 19.05 9.63
C ARG A 28 47.46 18.30 10.95
N ALA A 29 46.63 17.28 10.93
CA ALA A 29 46.58 16.25 11.97
C ALA A 29 46.47 14.89 11.28
N THR A 30 47.49 14.07 11.49
CA THR A 30 47.61 12.69 11.03
C THR A 30 46.67 11.79 11.81
N SER A 31 45.85 11.01 11.10
CA SER A 31 45.09 9.88 11.65
C SER A 31 44.90 8.81 10.57
N PRO A 32 44.73 7.54 10.97
CA PRO A 32 45.14 6.39 10.18
C PRO A 32 44.15 6.07 9.04
N HIS A 33 44.70 5.46 8.00
CA HIS A 33 43.99 5.01 6.80
C HIS A 33 42.68 4.28 7.12
N PRO A 34 41.55 4.65 6.48
CA PRO A 34 40.43 3.74 6.36
C PRO A 34 40.77 2.67 5.32
N THR A 35 40.69 1.41 5.73
CA THR A 35 40.72 0.25 4.84
C THR A 35 39.59 0.38 3.82
N VAL A 36 39.94 0.62 2.56
CA VAL A 36 39.01 0.52 1.43
C VAL A 36 38.71 -0.97 1.24
N LEU A 37 37.52 -1.40 1.68
CA LEU A 37 37.00 -2.71 1.28
C LEU A 37 36.62 -2.67 -0.20
N PRO A 38 36.97 -3.69 -1.00
CA PRO A 38 36.58 -3.74 -2.40
C PRO A 38 35.04 -3.90 -2.50
N PRO A 39 34.41 -3.38 -3.57
CA PRO A 39 32.99 -3.64 -3.80
C PRO A 39 32.77 -5.13 -4.05
N ALA A 40 32.10 -5.79 -3.11
CA ALA A 40 31.60 -7.13 -3.30
C ALA A 40 30.42 -7.08 -4.28
N THR A 41 30.68 -7.39 -5.55
CA THR A 41 29.64 -7.59 -6.57
C THR A 41 28.90 -8.89 -6.27
N HIS A 42 27.88 -8.85 -5.40
CA HIS A 42 27.00 -9.99 -5.22
C HIS A 42 25.85 -9.94 -6.23
N ILE A 43 25.83 -10.93 -7.12
CA ILE A 43 24.79 -11.15 -8.12
C ILE A 43 23.51 -11.62 -7.40
N TYR A 44 22.44 -10.80 -7.49
CA TYR A 44 21.10 -11.14 -7.06
C TYR A 44 20.37 -11.84 -8.21
N GLY A 45 19.97 -13.08 -8.00
CA GLY A 45 19.34 -13.92 -9.03
C GLY A 45 17.87 -14.15 -8.71
N LEU A 46 17.00 -13.85 -9.69
CA LEU A 46 15.65 -14.43 -9.75
C LEU A 46 15.78 -15.86 -10.27
N CYS A 47 15.23 -16.85 -9.56
CA CYS A 47 15.01 -18.17 -10.12
C CYS A 47 13.52 -18.30 -10.44
N ALA A 48 13.13 -17.95 -11.66
CA ALA A 48 11.81 -18.32 -12.18
C ALA A 48 11.86 -19.79 -12.63
N ARG A 49 11.18 -20.70 -11.93
CA ARG A 49 10.88 -22.03 -12.48
C ARG A 49 9.55 -21.93 -13.22
N SER A 50 9.58 -21.93 -14.56
CA SER A 50 8.41 -22.26 -15.35
C SER A 50 8.15 -23.77 -15.22
N GLY A 51 6.96 -24.15 -14.78
CA GLY A 51 6.54 -25.55 -14.74
C GLY A 51 6.26 -26.06 -16.16
N GLY A 52 7.29 -26.55 -16.84
CA GLY A 52 7.19 -27.24 -18.13
C GLY A 52 7.47 -28.74 -17.96
N SER A 53 6.48 -29.57 -18.28
CA SER A 53 6.53 -31.03 -18.28
C SER A 53 7.01 -31.57 -19.64
N ARG A 54 8.17 -32.22 -19.69
CA ARG A 54 8.46 -33.55 -20.29
C ARG A 54 9.96 -33.71 -20.59
N ALA A 55 10.43 -34.92 -20.32
CA ALA A 55 11.81 -35.38 -20.44
C ALA A 55 12.21 -35.68 -21.88
N ASP A 56 13.50 -35.52 -22.18
CA ASP A 56 14.21 -36.32 -23.17
C ASP A 56 15.68 -36.49 -22.74
N PRO A 57 16.30 -37.70 -22.78
CA PRO A 57 17.61 -37.94 -22.19
C PRO A 57 18.64 -38.35 -23.25
N HIS A 58 19.53 -37.47 -23.70
CA HIS A 58 20.82 -37.89 -24.30
C HIS A 58 21.87 -36.77 -24.28
N GLY A 59 23.11 -37.13 -23.95
CA GLY A 59 24.32 -36.38 -24.31
C GLY A 59 25.14 -35.84 -23.14
N ARG A 60 26.16 -36.59 -22.72
CA ARG A 60 27.26 -36.14 -21.84
C ARG A 60 28.25 -35.30 -22.64
N GLU A 61 28.67 -34.16 -22.10
CA GLU A 61 29.99 -33.57 -22.36
C GLU A 61 30.51 -32.90 -21.08
N GLU A 62 31.60 -33.43 -20.53
CA GLU A 62 32.25 -32.96 -19.30
C GLU A 62 33.16 -31.77 -19.62
N SER A 63 32.73 -30.55 -19.28
CA SER A 63 33.61 -29.38 -19.23
C SER A 63 34.17 -29.19 -17.82
N ARG A 64 35.49 -29.30 -17.70
CA ARG A 64 36.29 -29.14 -16.48
C ARG A 64 36.25 -27.68 -16.01
N VAL A 65 35.41 -27.38 -15.02
CA VAL A 65 35.37 -26.07 -14.34
C VAL A 65 36.40 -26.05 -13.21
N GLU A 66 37.38 -25.15 -13.33
CA GLU A 66 38.34 -24.77 -12.30
C GLU A 66 37.61 -24.23 -11.06
N ARG A 67 37.78 -24.92 -9.93
CA ARG A 67 37.15 -24.56 -8.65
C ARG A 67 37.92 -23.41 -7.99
N ASN A 68 37.41 -22.19 -8.14
CA ASN A 68 37.72 -21.07 -7.25
C ASN A 68 37.20 -21.37 -5.83
N ARG A 69 38.00 -22.10 -5.04
CA ARG A 69 37.82 -22.26 -3.59
C ARG A 69 38.36 -21.02 -2.87
N GLY A 70 37.54 -19.97 -2.79
CA GLY A 70 37.90 -18.76 -2.04
C GLY A 70 36.75 -17.77 -1.81
N LEU A 71 35.52 -18.10 -2.22
CA LEU A 71 34.37 -17.23 -1.98
C LEU A 71 33.64 -17.70 -0.73
N SER A 72 33.60 -16.80 0.23
CA SER A 72 32.81 -16.80 1.45
C SER A 72 31.44 -17.46 1.26
N SER A 73 31.00 -18.20 2.29
CA SER A 73 29.67 -18.81 2.36
C SER A 73 28.60 -17.84 1.83
N PRO A 74 27.70 -18.28 0.93
CA PRO A 74 26.69 -17.40 0.36
C PRO A 74 25.90 -16.75 1.49
N ALA A 75 25.80 -15.42 1.47
CA ALA A 75 25.03 -14.69 2.46
C ALA A 75 23.60 -15.25 2.55
N PRO A 76 23.03 -15.38 3.76
CA PRO A 76 21.70 -15.92 3.93
C PRO A 76 20.68 -15.08 3.14
N ARG A 77 19.80 -15.76 2.40
CA ARG A 77 18.70 -15.18 1.63
C ARG A 77 17.37 -15.64 2.22
N SER A 78 16.39 -14.75 2.28
CA SER A 78 15.01 -15.10 2.63
C SER A 78 14.17 -15.27 1.37
N CYS A 79 13.30 -16.28 1.37
CA CYS A 79 12.47 -16.71 0.26
C CYS A 79 10.99 -16.34 0.51
N SER A 80 10.30 -15.82 -0.51
CA SER A 80 8.85 -15.55 -0.49
C SER A 80 8.21 -15.92 -1.83
N SER A 81 7.04 -16.60 -1.81
CA SER A 81 6.21 -16.76 -3.02
C SER A 81 5.30 -15.54 -3.18
N ARG A 82 5.00 -15.17 -4.43
CA ARG A 82 4.20 -13.98 -4.74
C ARG A 82 3.21 -14.24 -5.82
N ARG A 83 2.02 -13.68 -5.73
CA ARG A 83 0.97 -13.83 -6.74
C ARG A 83 0.25 -12.50 -7.02
N PRO A 84 0.72 -11.66 -7.94
CA PRO A 84 -0.07 -10.57 -8.46
C PRO A 84 -1.14 -11.08 -9.44
N PRO A 85 -2.43 -10.81 -9.19
CA PRO A 85 -3.45 -10.96 -10.20
C PRO A 85 -3.30 -9.86 -11.27
N SER A 86 -3.99 -10.04 -12.40
CA SER A 86 -4.17 -8.97 -13.37
C SER A 86 -5.47 -9.19 -14.13
N ASP A 87 -6.36 -8.23 -13.98
CA ASP A 87 -7.70 -8.23 -14.54
C ASP A 87 -7.73 -7.98 -16.04
N GLN A 88 -6.63 -7.44 -16.58
CA GLN A 88 -6.57 -6.88 -17.91
C GLN A 88 -5.43 -7.53 -18.72
N PRO A 89 -5.67 -7.89 -19.98
CA PRO A 89 -4.61 -8.40 -20.83
C PRO A 89 -3.53 -7.33 -21.07
N GLY A 90 -2.28 -7.75 -21.20
CA GLY A 90 -1.17 -6.86 -21.55
C GLY A 90 -0.62 -6.00 -20.40
N VAL A 91 -1.11 -6.20 -19.18
CA VAL A 91 -0.47 -5.63 -17.98
C VAL A 91 0.89 -6.26 -17.77
N THR A 92 1.86 -5.44 -17.41
CA THR A 92 3.23 -5.86 -17.08
C THR A 92 3.57 -5.45 -15.67
N GLY A 93 4.36 -6.27 -14.97
CA GLY A 93 4.87 -5.94 -13.66
C GLY A 93 6.32 -5.51 -13.71
N GLN A 94 6.66 -4.51 -12.91
CA GLN A 94 8.03 -4.21 -12.52
C GLN A 94 8.11 -4.28 -11.00
N LYS A 95 9.17 -4.89 -10.49
CA LYS A 95 9.51 -4.80 -9.08
C LYS A 95 10.86 -4.13 -8.90
N THR A 96 10.94 -3.24 -7.92
CA THR A 96 12.14 -2.49 -7.58
C THR A 96 12.44 -2.63 -6.10
N TRP A 97 13.71 -2.86 -5.79
CA TRP A 97 14.21 -2.97 -4.43
C TRP A 97 15.19 -1.85 -4.16
N TYR A 98 15.12 -1.31 -2.95
CA TYR A 98 16.08 -0.37 -2.42
C TYR A 98 16.52 -0.87 -1.05
N ALA A 99 17.80 -1.22 -0.94
CA ALA A 99 18.44 -1.51 0.33
C ALA A 99 18.96 -0.21 0.97
N PHE A 100 18.82 -0.08 2.29
CA PHE A 100 19.32 1.04 3.08
C PHE A 100 20.16 0.52 4.26
N PRO A 101 21.44 0.16 4.04
CA PRO A 101 22.28 -0.50 5.05
C PRO A 101 22.70 0.42 6.22
N ASP A 102 22.82 1.72 6.00
CA ASP A 102 23.12 2.74 7.02
C ASP A 102 21.87 3.54 7.42
N GLY A 103 20.71 3.14 6.92
CA GLY A 103 19.46 3.86 7.06
C GLY A 103 19.49 5.26 6.45
N LEU A 104 20.45 5.57 5.56
CA LEU A 104 20.52 6.83 4.81
C LEU A 104 20.05 6.60 3.38
N TRP A 105 19.23 7.52 2.87
CA TRP A 105 18.74 7.47 1.49
C TRP A 105 19.84 7.56 0.41
N LYS A 106 21.10 7.78 0.78
CA LYS A 106 22.21 8.00 -0.16
C LYS A 106 22.90 6.72 -0.62
N THR A 107 22.65 5.58 0.02
CA THR A 107 23.29 4.28 -0.28
C THR A 107 22.29 3.29 -0.91
N GLN A 108 21.60 3.73 -1.98
CA GLN A 108 20.61 2.90 -2.65
C GLN A 108 21.26 1.94 -3.66
N PHE A 109 21.02 0.64 -3.49
CA PHE A 109 21.17 -0.33 -4.57
C PHE A 109 19.80 -0.52 -5.22
N ALA A 110 19.63 0.08 -6.40
CA ALA A 110 18.40 -0.06 -7.17
C ALA A 110 18.54 -1.21 -8.16
N GLN A 111 17.71 -2.24 -7.98
CA GLN A 111 17.52 -3.28 -8.99
C GLN A 111 16.05 -3.25 -9.42
N GLY A 112 15.80 -3.17 -10.72
CA GLY A 112 14.48 -3.33 -11.30
C GLY A 112 14.41 -4.67 -12.03
N VAL A 113 13.39 -5.48 -11.77
CA VAL A 113 13.15 -6.71 -12.53
C VAL A 113 11.73 -6.67 -13.07
N ARG A 114 11.59 -6.95 -14.37
CA ARG A 114 10.28 -7.19 -14.97
C ARG A 114 9.79 -8.56 -14.54
N VAL A 115 8.55 -8.61 -14.09
CA VAL A 115 7.90 -9.83 -13.61
C VAL A 115 6.63 -10.08 -14.43
N PRO A 116 6.30 -11.35 -14.72
CA PRO A 116 5.11 -11.67 -15.47
C PRO A 116 3.86 -11.31 -14.67
N PHE A 117 2.92 -10.61 -15.31
CA PHE A 117 1.61 -10.27 -14.79
C PHE A 117 0.54 -10.83 -15.75
N PRO A 118 -0.50 -11.52 -15.26
CA PRO A 118 -0.56 -12.11 -13.92
C PRO A 118 0.46 -13.25 -13.78
N GLY A 119 0.83 -13.61 -12.55
CA GLY A 119 1.76 -14.73 -12.37
C GLY A 119 2.10 -15.03 -10.92
N THR A 120 2.90 -16.08 -10.73
CA THR A 120 3.50 -16.41 -9.43
C THR A 120 5.00 -16.59 -9.58
N TRP A 121 5.80 -16.05 -8.67
CA TRP A 121 7.24 -16.35 -8.63
C TRP A 121 7.78 -16.39 -7.20
N THR A 122 8.90 -17.09 -7.06
CA THR A 122 9.68 -17.11 -5.83
C THR A 122 10.77 -16.05 -5.89
N GLU A 123 10.83 -15.23 -4.85
CA GLU A 123 11.83 -14.18 -4.73
C GLU A 123 12.77 -14.44 -3.56
N TYR A 124 14.07 -14.28 -3.84
CA TYR A 124 15.13 -14.34 -2.84
C TYR A 124 15.67 -12.93 -2.59
N THR A 125 15.43 -12.38 -1.40
CA THR A 125 15.97 -11.07 -1.00
C THR A 125 17.10 -11.27 0.02
N GLY A 126 18.18 -10.50 -0.13
CA GLY A 126 19.29 -10.48 0.82
C GLY A 126 20.20 -9.27 0.62
N PRO A 127 21.09 -8.96 1.59
CA PRO A 127 21.34 -9.76 2.79
C PRO A 127 20.17 -9.76 3.78
N ALA A 128 19.95 -10.92 4.41
CA ALA A 128 19.09 -11.03 5.58
C ALA A 128 19.86 -10.51 6.81
N ASP A 129 19.75 -9.21 7.05
CA ASP A 129 20.40 -8.47 8.13
C ASP A 129 19.39 -7.50 8.76
N ASP A 130 19.26 -7.57 10.07
CA ASP A 130 18.37 -6.75 10.88
C ASP A 130 18.65 -5.25 10.81
N LYS A 131 19.82 -4.86 10.31
CA LYS A 131 20.22 -3.46 10.10
C LYS A 131 19.83 -2.93 8.73
N VAL A 132 19.54 -3.81 7.77
CA VAL A 132 19.23 -3.42 6.40
C VAL A 132 17.73 -3.30 6.22
N VAL A 133 17.27 -2.07 6.02
CA VAL A 133 15.88 -1.82 5.61
C VAL A 133 15.75 -1.99 4.11
N TRP A 134 14.67 -2.65 3.69
CA TRP A 134 14.30 -2.82 2.30
C TRP A 134 13.01 -2.06 2.00
N LYS A 135 13.10 -1.06 1.13
CA LYS A 135 11.90 -0.55 0.43
C LYS A 135 11.70 -1.39 -0.82
N ARG A 136 10.49 -1.91 -0.98
CA ARG A 136 10.09 -2.71 -2.14
C ARG A 136 8.93 -2.00 -2.80
N VAL A 137 9.07 -1.76 -4.10
CA VAL A 137 8.03 -1.14 -4.92
C VAL A 137 7.63 -2.16 -5.97
N ALA A 138 6.36 -2.54 -6.00
CA ALA A 138 5.78 -3.26 -7.13
C ALA A 138 4.99 -2.25 -7.95
N THR A 139 5.20 -2.24 -9.26
CA THR A 139 4.51 -1.37 -10.21
C THR A 139 3.78 -2.26 -11.22
N SER A 140 2.47 -2.10 -11.32
CA SER A 140 1.63 -2.66 -12.37
C SER A 140 1.48 -1.61 -13.47
N SER A 141 1.77 -1.96 -14.71
CA SER A 141 1.81 -1.03 -15.84
C SER A 141 1.04 -1.58 -17.04
N ALA A 142 0.26 -0.72 -17.68
CA ALA A 142 -0.43 -0.94 -18.95
C ALA A 142 -0.27 0.30 -19.85
N THR A 143 -0.88 0.30 -21.04
CA THR A 143 -0.77 1.43 -21.97
C THR A 143 -1.18 2.76 -21.32
N ARG A 144 -0.18 3.62 -21.06
CA ARG A 144 -0.31 4.95 -20.42
C ARG A 144 -0.91 4.93 -18.99
N SER A 145 -0.81 3.79 -18.31
CA SER A 145 -1.28 3.62 -16.94
C SER A 145 -0.22 2.88 -16.13
N ALA A 146 0.02 3.32 -14.91
CA ALA A 146 0.89 2.60 -13.99
C ALA A 146 0.45 2.89 -12.55
N LEU A 147 0.41 1.88 -11.69
CA LEU A 147 0.18 2.03 -10.25
C LEU A 147 1.33 1.35 -9.52
N SER A 148 1.89 2.06 -8.54
CA SER A 148 2.94 1.53 -7.68
C SER A 148 2.44 1.37 -6.25
N LEU A 149 2.74 0.21 -5.65
CA LEU A 149 2.57 -0.05 -4.23
C LEU A 149 3.95 -0.20 -3.59
N THR A 150 4.12 0.43 -2.43
CA THR A 150 5.33 0.41 -1.64
C THR A 150 5.13 -0.43 -0.38
N ARG A 151 6.15 -1.17 0.01
CA ARG A 151 6.25 -1.83 1.32
C ARG A 151 7.67 -1.71 1.87
N PHE A 152 7.80 -1.47 3.17
CA PHE A 152 9.09 -1.52 3.86
C PHE A 152 9.18 -2.75 4.75
N SER A 153 10.34 -3.37 4.77
CA SER A 153 10.60 -4.63 5.47
C SER A 153 12.03 -4.70 5.99
N VAL A 154 12.24 -5.41 7.09
CA VAL A 154 13.56 -5.86 7.54
C VAL A 154 13.60 -7.37 7.54
N TYR A 155 14.61 -7.99 6.94
CA TYR A 155 14.80 -9.44 6.95
C TYR A 155 15.81 -9.82 8.03
N ARG A 156 15.43 -10.72 8.94
CA ARG A 156 16.24 -11.02 10.12
C ARG A 156 17.41 -11.94 9.78
N SER A 157 18.49 -11.85 10.55
CA SER A 157 19.58 -12.81 10.40
C SER A 157 19.08 -14.25 10.64
N GLY A 158 19.43 -15.17 9.73
CA GLY A 158 18.96 -16.56 9.77
C GLY A 158 17.55 -16.79 9.22
N GLU A 159 16.81 -15.73 8.85
CA GLU A 159 15.50 -15.85 8.23
C GLU A 159 15.61 -16.49 6.83
N ARG A 160 14.98 -17.66 6.65
CA ARG A 160 15.03 -18.41 5.38
C ARG A 160 13.76 -18.29 4.54
N GLN A 161 12.62 -18.01 5.17
CA GLN A 161 11.31 -18.01 4.51
C GLN A 161 10.40 -16.94 5.12
N ARG A 162 9.43 -16.47 4.31
CA ARG A 162 8.35 -15.56 4.70
C ARG A 162 6.99 -16.06 4.26
N PRO A 163 5.91 -15.54 4.89
CA PRO A 163 4.58 -15.65 4.34
C PRO A 163 4.54 -15.12 2.91
N ASP A 164 3.67 -15.72 2.11
CA ASP A 164 3.45 -15.31 0.73
C ASP A 164 2.96 -13.87 0.66
N GLU A 165 3.45 -13.14 -0.32
CA GLU A 165 3.06 -11.75 -0.53
C GLU A 165 2.17 -11.64 -1.76
N GLN A 166 1.01 -11.04 -1.55
CA GLN A 166 0.10 -10.69 -2.62
C GLN A 166 0.23 -9.18 -2.86
N TRP A 167 0.17 -8.80 -4.12
CA TRP A 167 0.32 -7.42 -4.57
C TRP A 167 -0.79 -7.12 -5.57
N PHE A 168 -1.40 -5.95 -5.46
CA PHE A 168 -2.52 -5.52 -6.28
C PHE A 168 -3.76 -6.42 -6.15
N ARG A 169 -4.04 -6.93 -4.95
CA ARG A 169 -5.30 -7.65 -4.71
C ARG A 169 -6.50 -6.72 -4.84
N ALA A 170 -7.49 -7.15 -5.60
CA ALA A 170 -8.79 -6.52 -5.55
C ALA A 170 -9.56 -6.93 -4.28
N PRO A 171 -10.40 -6.03 -3.73
CA PRO A 171 -10.55 -4.63 -4.10
C PRO A 171 -9.49 -3.75 -3.41
N LEU A 172 -8.76 -2.96 -4.20
CA LEU A 172 -7.96 -1.85 -3.64
C LEU A 172 -8.90 -0.71 -3.24
N HIS A 173 -8.61 -0.06 -2.12
CA HIS A 173 -9.40 1.06 -1.62
C HIS A 173 -8.53 1.98 -0.75
N ALA A 174 -9.01 3.20 -0.53
CA ALA A 174 -8.33 4.15 0.33
C ALA A 174 -8.52 3.77 1.82
N ALA A 175 -7.42 3.62 2.56
CA ALA A 175 -7.46 3.26 3.98
C ALA A 175 -6.21 3.75 4.72
N ALA A 176 -6.26 3.73 6.05
CA ALA A 176 -5.11 4.06 6.88
C ALA A 176 -4.18 2.84 6.97
N VAL A 177 -2.94 3.03 6.51
CA VAL A 177 -1.94 1.96 6.44
C VAL A 177 -1.67 1.35 7.80
N GLU A 178 -1.78 0.03 7.88
CA GLU A 178 -1.24 -0.80 8.96
C GLU A 178 0.08 -1.42 8.50
N PRO A 179 1.24 -0.87 8.90
CA PRO A 179 2.54 -1.43 8.56
C PRO A 179 2.61 -2.87 9.04
N ALA A 180 3.18 -3.74 8.21
CA ALA A 180 3.40 -5.12 8.61
C ALA A 180 4.29 -5.22 9.86
N ALA A 181 4.23 -6.36 10.56
CA ALA A 181 4.99 -6.56 11.81
C ALA A 181 6.51 -6.40 11.63
N ASP A 182 7.02 -6.65 10.42
CA ASP A 182 8.43 -6.51 10.03
C ASP A 182 8.80 -5.11 9.52
N HIS A 183 7.86 -4.16 9.55
CA HIS A 183 8.10 -2.79 9.12
C HIS A 183 9.13 -2.14 10.05
N PRO A 184 10.19 -1.50 9.52
CA PRO A 184 11.25 -0.90 10.34
C PRO A 184 10.74 0.20 11.28
N GLY A 185 9.66 0.90 10.92
CA GLY A 185 9.01 1.90 11.77
C GLY A 185 8.46 1.35 13.08
N ARG A 186 8.17 0.05 13.17
CA ARG A 186 7.73 -0.60 14.40
C ARG A 186 8.89 -0.95 15.34
N ARG A 187 10.13 -0.76 14.91
CA ARG A 187 11.32 -1.08 15.71
C ARG A 187 11.91 0.17 16.36
N ALA A 188 12.10 0.12 17.68
CA ALA A 188 12.66 1.23 18.44
C ALA A 188 14.13 1.53 18.07
N ASP A 189 14.90 0.51 17.68
CA ASP A 189 16.32 0.62 17.30
C ASP A 189 16.55 1.38 15.99
N GLN A 190 15.50 1.63 15.19
CA GLN A 190 15.57 2.36 13.93
C GLN A 190 15.38 3.88 14.07
N GLY A 191 15.28 4.38 15.31
CA GLY A 191 15.31 5.82 15.62
C GLY A 191 14.22 6.64 14.94
N GLY A 192 13.05 6.05 14.66
CA GLY A 192 11.91 6.75 14.05
C GLY A 192 12.14 7.26 12.63
N ARG A 193 13.15 6.76 11.90
CA ARG A 193 13.43 7.21 10.53
C ARG A 193 12.41 6.73 9.50
N TRP A 194 11.78 5.59 9.76
CA TRP A 194 10.86 4.93 8.84
C TRP A 194 9.43 5.12 9.29
N ARG A 195 8.86 6.27 8.96
CA ARG A 195 7.50 6.64 9.37
C ARG A 195 6.55 6.62 8.20
N VAL A 196 5.34 6.13 8.44
CA VAL A 196 4.20 6.28 7.53
C VAL A 196 3.38 7.50 7.97
N LEU A 197 2.79 8.22 7.02
CA LEU A 197 1.92 9.34 7.36
C LEU A 197 0.70 8.83 8.16
N CYS A 198 0.35 9.53 9.23
CA CYS A 198 -0.87 9.29 9.99
C CYS A 198 -2.08 9.71 9.15
N ALA A 199 -2.65 8.74 8.43
CA ALA A 199 -3.85 8.90 7.62
C ALA A 199 -5.11 8.56 8.46
N ASN A 200 -6.27 9.16 8.17
CA ASN A 200 -7.46 9.11 9.05
C ASN A 200 -7.16 9.65 10.46
N CYS A 201 -6.28 10.65 10.54
CA CYS A 201 -5.84 11.21 11.80
C CYS A 201 -6.36 12.62 12.02
N ARG A 202 -6.61 12.93 13.29
CA ARG A 202 -6.81 14.29 13.77
C ARG A 202 -5.48 14.85 14.27
N GLU A 203 -5.16 16.05 13.83
CA GLU A 203 -3.98 16.84 14.18
C GLU A 203 -4.45 18.22 14.66
N GLY A 204 -4.38 18.47 15.97
CA GLY A 204 -5.07 19.61 16.57
C GLY A 204 -6.57 19.55 16.29
N ASP A 205 -7.08 20.54 15.56
CA ASP A 205 -8.48 20.64 15.13
C ASP A 205 -8.66 20.35 13.63
N LEU A 206 -7.67 19.75 12.97
CA LEU A 206 -7.77 19.33 11.58
C LEU A 206 -7.85 17.81 11.47
N PHE A 207 -8.74 17.32 10.62
CA PHE A 207 -8.82 15.91 10.24
C PHE A 207 -8.31 15.71 8.82
N THR A 208 -7.42 14.74 8.64
CA THR A 208 -6.90 14.31 7.35
C THR A 208 -7.41 12.90 7.04
N PRO A 209 -8.29 12.72 6.03
CA PRO A 209 -8.78 11.40 5.64
C PRO A 209 -7.64 10.56 5.03
N ALA A 210 -7.78 9.25 5.10
CA ALA A 210 -6.88 8.34 4.44
C ALA A 210 -7.25 8.23 2.97
N LEU A 211 -6.47 8.89 2.12
CA LEU A 211 -6.59 8.75 0.67
C LEU A 211 -5.57 7.76 0.10
N GLN A 212 -4.72 7.15 0.93
CA GLN A 212 -3.73 6.17 0.47
C GLN A 212 -4.41 4.87 0.11
N TRP A 213 -4.25 4.45 -1.14
CA TRP A 213 -4.73 3.13 -1.57
C TRP A 213 -3.84 2.04 -0.98
N VAL A 214 -4.46 1.04 -0.36
CA VAL A 214 -3.76 -0.03 0.35
C VAL A 214 -4.07 -1.41 -0.22
N ASP A 215 -3.10 -2.31 -0.03
CA ASP A 215 -3.23 -3.76 -0.24
C ASP A 215 -2.52 -4.47 0.93
N GLY A 216 -3.27 -4.74 2.00
CA GLY A 216 -2.72 -5.19 3.26
C GLY A 216 -1.64 -4.24 3.79
N GLY A 217 -0.38 -4.73 3.88
CA GLY A 217 0.76 -3.94 4.34
C GLY A 217 1.50 -3.17 3.23
N ALA A 218 1.06 -3.28 1.97
CA ALA A 218 1.56 -2.49 0.86
C ALA A 218 0.63 -1.30 0.59
N PHE A 219 1.17 -0.17 0.16
CA PHE A 219 0.40 1.06 0.03
C PHE A 219 0.99 2.02 -1.01
N VAL A 220 0.14 2.85 -1.59
CA VAL A 220 0.58 3.98 -2.43
C VAL A 220 1.27 5.01 -1.55
N SER A 221 2.48 5.43 -1.95
CA SER A 221 3.20 6.47 -1.21
C SER A 221 2.45 7.82 -1.24
N PRO A 222 2.57 8.69 -0.22
CA PRO A 222 1.89 10.01 -0.21
C PRO A 222 2.13 10.84 -1.48
N HIS A 223 3.35 10.79 -2.04
CA HIS A 223 3.71 11.50 -3.28
C HIS A 223 3.05 10.90 -4.53
N GLU A 224 2.91 9.59 -4.58
CA GLU A 224 2.14 8.95 -5.64
C GLU A 224 0.66 9.28 -5.47
N ASN A 225 0.17 9.27 -4.23
CA ASN A 225 -1.21 9.55 -3.91
C ASN A 225 -1.66 10.97 -4.25
N SER A 226 -0.77 11.96 -4.17
CA SER A 226 -1.09 13.34 -4.55
C SER A 226 -1.41 13.49 -6.04
N LYS A 227 -1.13 12.47 -6.86
CA LYS A 227 -1.52 12.44 -8.28
C LYS A 227 -2.98 11.98 -8.46
N TYR A 228 -3.64 11.54 -7.38
CA TYR A 228 -4.91 10.78 -7.39
C TYR A 228 -6.10 11.57 -6.85
N PHE A 229 -5.98 12.91 -6.74
CA PHE A 229 -7.10 13.76 -6.34
C PHE A 229 -8.32 13.63 -7.26
N ALA A 230 -8.14 13.14 -8.49
CA ALA A 230 -9.22 12.84 -9.43
C ALA A 230 -9.93 11.49 -9.17
N THR A 231 -9.31 10.57 -8.43
CA THR A 231 -9.85 9.22 -8.19
C THR A 231 -10.48 9.06 -6.82
N SER A 232 -10.02 9.79 -5.81
CA SER A 232 -10.55 9.69 -4.45
C SER A 232 -11.09 11.04 -3.99
N THR A 233 -12.37 11.08 -3.63
CA THR A 233 -13.02 12.26 -3.07
C THR A 233 -13.46 11.98 -1.64
N ALA A 234 -13.38 12.98 -0.77
CA ALA A 234 -13.80 12.87 0.63
C ALA A 234 -14.72 14.05 0.99
N ARG A 235 -15.77 13.77 1.76
CA ARG A 235 -16.71 14.75 2.30
C ARG A 235 -16.94 14.45 3.77
N LEU A 236 -16.81 15.45 4.62
CA LEU A 236 -17.02 15.29 6.05
C LEU A 236 -18.29 16.02 6.46
N PHE A 237 -19.07 15.43 7.36
CA PHE A 237 -20.31 15.98 7.88
C PHE A 237 -20.31 15.96 9.40
N ARG A 238 -21.01 16.92 9.99
CA ARG A 238 -21.39 16.92 11.41
C ARG A 238 -22.90 17.09 11.48
N GLY A 239 -23.60 16.05 11.94
CA GLY A 239 -25.04 15.95 11.73
C GLY A 239 -25.37 15.89 10.24
N GLY A 240 -26.23 16.78 9.75
CA GLY A 240 -26.60 16.88 8.33
C GLY A 240 -25.79 17.89 7.51
N GLU A 241 -24.90 18.66 8.14
CA GLU A 241 -24.16 19.75 7.50
C GLU A 241 -22.78 19.26 7.02
N GLU A 242 -22.46 19.56 5.75
CA GLU A 242 -21.13 19.30 5.20
C GLU A 242 -20.11 20.34 5.68
N ILE A 243 -19.02 19.85 6.25
CA ILE A 243 -17.86 20.64 6.62
C ILE A 243 -17.01 20.84 5.37
N ARG A 244 -16.80 22.09 4.98
CA ARG A 244 -15.89 22.41 3.88
C ARG A 244 -14.45 22.11 4.28
N ALA A 245 -13.70 21.52 3.34
CA ALA A 245 -12.26 21.39 3.50
C ALA A 245 -11.61 22.78 3.58
N VAL A 246 -10.48 22.87 4.28
CA VAL A 246 -9.62 24.06 4.29
C VAL A 246 -9.13 24.32 2.87
N ASP A 247 -9.26 25.57 2.43
CA ASP A 247 -8.73 26.02 1.15
C ASP A 247 -7.21 26.17 1.24
N ASP A 248 -6.49 25.13 0.84
CA ASP A 248 -5.03 25.05 0.83
C ASP A 248 -4.57 24.52 -0.54
N PRO A 249 -4.05 25.40 -1.43
CA PRO A 249 -3.67 25.00 -2.78
C PRO A 249 -2.44 24.07 -2.81
N TYR A 250 -1.76 23.88 -1.68
CA TYR A 250 -0.61 22.98 -1.56
C TYR A 250 -0.93 21.67 -0.83
N ALA A 251 -2.16 21.52 -0.32
CA ALA A 251 -2.55 20.31 0.37
C ALA A 251 -2.61 19.12 -0.60
N LEU A 252 -1.91 18.04 -0.27
CA LEU A 252 -1.94 16.79 -1.05
C LEU A 252 -3.29 16.06 -0.91
N PHE A 253 -4.02 16.34 0.17
CA PHE A 253 -5.30 15.74 0.56
C PHE A 253 -6.19 16.82 1.20
N PRO A 254 -7.52 16.77 1.07
CA PRO A 254 -8.40 17.70 1.76
C PRO A 254 -8.25 17.54 3.28
N ARG A 255 -8.26 18.66 4.00
CA ARG A 255 -8.25 18.66 5.48
C ARG A 255 -9.51 19.34 5.97
N PHE A 256 -10.13 18.79 7.00
CA PHE A 256 -11.41 19.27 7.49
C PHE A 256 -11.27 19.84 8.91
N PRO A 257 -11.76 21.06 9.18
CA PRO A 257 -11.82 21.57 10.54
C PRO A 257 -12.81 20.76 11.36
N LEU A 258 -12.39 20.38 12.57
CA LEU A 258 -13.21 19.69 13.56
C LEU A 258 -13.50 20.61 14.75
N SER A 259 -14.59 20.30 15.46
CA SER A 259 -14.87 20.89 16.77
C SER A 259 -13.75 20.59 17.77
N PRO A 260 -13.30 21.55 18.59
CA PRO A 260 -12.31 21.32 19.64
C PRO A 260 -12.84 20.44 20.78
N SER A 261 -14.16 20.21 20.86
CA SER A 261 -14.76 19.23 21.78
C SER A 261 -15.07 17.92 21.06
N PRO A 262 -15.14 16.79 21.78
CA PRO A 262 -15.62 15.54 21.21
C PRO A 262 -16.96 15.71 20.50
N SER A 263 -17.11 15.15 19.30
CA SER A 263 -18.34 15.25 18.51
C SER A 263 -18.46 14.10 17.51
N ASP A 264 -19.68 13.81 17.07
CA ASP A 264 -19.96 12.79 16.07
C ASP A 264 -19.86 13.35 14.66
N TYR A 265 -19.23 12.57 13.78
CA TYR A 265 -19.00 12.92 12.39
C TYR A 265 -19.39 11.78 11.46
N ARG A 266 -19.75 12.14 10.23
CA ARG A 266 -19.82 11.21 9.10
C ARG A 266 -18.74 11.56 8.09
N LEU A 267 -17.92 10.59 7.70
CA LEU A 267 -16.98 10.73 6.58
C LEU A 267 -17.50 9.90 5.42
N ASP A 268 -17.67 10.51 4.25
CA ASP A 268 -18.00 9.83 3.01
C ASP A 268 -16.78 9.90 2.07
N VAL A 269 -16.27 8.76 1.62
CA VAL A 269 -15.19 8.64 0.64
C VAL A 269 -15.69 7.87 -0.57
N VAL A 270 -15.38 8.40 -1.75
CA VAL A 270 -15.63 7.72 -3.02
C VAL A 270 -14.31 7.56 -3.75
N ASP A 271 -13.94 6.30 -3.95
CA ASP A 271 -12.81 5.87 -4.77
C ASP A 271 -13.32 5.41 -6.14
N VAL A 272 -12.70 5.91 -7.20
CA VAL A 272 -13.03 5.59 -8.59
C VAL A 272 -11.75 5.30 -9.35
N MET A 273 -11.70 4.18 -10.07
CA MET A 273 -10.60 3.92 -10.99
C MET A 273 -10.69 4.88 -12.17
N ALA A 274 -9.60 5.61 -12.42
CA ALA A 274 -9.53 6.53 -13.54
C ALA A 274 -9.71 5.78 -14.89
N GLY A 275 -10.19 6.51 -15.89
CA GLY A 275 -10.15 6.05 -17.28
C GLY A 275 -8.72 5.81 -17.79
N PRO A 276 -8.56 5.37 -19.04
CA PRO A 276 -7.23 5.20 -19.64
C PRO A 276 -6.45 6.52 -19.69
N GLY A 277 -5.14 6.46 -19.48
CA GLY A 277 -4.21 7.59 -19.68
C GLY A 277 -3.82 8.37 -18.43
N PHE A 278 -4.27 7.96 -17.24
CA PHE A 278 -3.86 8.56 -15.97
C PHE A 278 -2.67 7.79 -15.38
N ILE A 279 -1.46 8.33 -15.55
CA ILE A 279 -0.24 7.75 -14.99
C ILE A 279 -0.23 7.93 -13.47
N GLY A 280 0.11 6.87 -12.75
CA GLY A 280 0.09 6.81 -11.30
C GLY A 280 -1.24 6.29 -10.78
N ALA A 281 -2.37 6.79 -11.30
CA ALA A 281 -3.66 6.50 -10.67
C ALA A 281 -4.09 5.04 -10.80
N PRO A 282 -4.81 4.49 -9.80
CA PRO A 282 -5.64 3.32 -10.00
C PRO A 282 -6.52 3.55 -11.23
N SER A 283 -6.40 2.70 -12.23
CA SER A 283 -7.02 2.94 -13.54
C SER A 283 -7.57 1.67 -14.16
N THR A 284 -8.60 1.84 -14.95
CA THR A 284 -9.33 0.76 -15.63
C THR A 284 -8.48 -0.09 -16.60
N PRO A 285 -7.37 0.41 -17.20
CA PRO A 285 -6.44 -0.46 -17.94
C PRO A 285 -5.61 -1.41 -17.05
N LEU A 286 -5.53 -1.14 -15.75
CA LEU A 286 -4.80 -1.99 -14.78
C LEU A 286 -5.74 -2.96 -14.06
N PHE A 287 -6.98 -2.52 -13.82
CA PHE A 287 -7.95 -3.21 -12.99
C PHE A 287 -9.32 -3.23 -13.69
N GLY A 288 -9.91 -4.41 -13.79
CA GLY A 288 -11.21 -4.65 -14.42
C GLY A 288 -12.36 -4.63 -13.41
N HIS A 289 -12.05 -4.88 -12.14
CA HIS A 289 -12.99 -5.02 -11.02
C HIS A 289 -12.80 -3.89 -9.99
N ALA A 290 -13.74 -3.74 -9.06
CA ALA A 290 -13.72 -2.73 -8.00
C ALA A 290 -13.58 -1.30 -8.52
N ARG A 291 -14.17 -1.00 -9.69
CA ARG A 291 -14.01 0.29 -10.40
C ARG A 291 -14.49 1.49 -9.61
N ARG A 292 -15.37 1.25 -8.65
CA ARG A 292 -15.91 2.25 -7.75
C ARG A 292 -16.12 1.63 -6.37
N THR A 293 -15.61 2.30 -5.35
CA THR A 293 -15.84 1.96 -3.94
C THR A 293 -16.37 3.19 -3.23
N GLU A 294 -17.53 3.07 -2.61
CA GLU A 294 -18.13 4.12 -1.78
C GLU A 294 -18.07 3.66 -0.34
N THR A 295 -17.47 4.46 0.54
CA THR A 295 -17.37 4.14 1.97
C THR A 295 -17.89 5.30 2.79
N SER A 296 -18.80 5.03 3.73
CA SER A 296 -19.30 5.98 4.70
C SER A 296 -18.98 5.48 6.10
N TRP A 297 -18.41 6.34 6.94
CA TRP A 297 -18.13 6.04 8.34
C TRP A 297 -18.92 6.97 9.25
N GLY A 298 -19.46 6.44 10.34
CA GLY A 298 -19.92 7.22 11.48
C GLY A 298 -18.96 7.03 12.65
N PHE A 299 -18.42 8.11 13.21
CA PHE A 299 -17.44 8.02 14.31
C PHE A 299 -17.46 9.24 15.22
N THR A 300 -17.09 9.04 16.48
CA THR A 300 -16.85 10.16 17.41
C THR A 300 -15.39 10.57 17.34
N SER A 301 -15.13 11.82 16.95
CA SER A 301 -13.77 12.39 16.98
C SER A 301 -13.54 13.12 18.29
N ALA A 302 -12.34 12.99 18.86
CA ALA A 302 -11.87 13.76 20.01
C ALA A 302 -10.44 14.28 19.77
N PRO A 303 -10.06 15.46 20.31
CA PRO A 303 -8.69 15.93 20.26
C PRO A 303 -7.71 14.95 20.89
N SER A 304 -6.47 14.93 20.39
CA SER A 304 -5.37 14.20 21.03
C SER A 304 -4.19 15.14 21.26
N ALA A 305 -3.70 15.16 22.50
CA ALA A 305 -2.46 15.83 22.88
C ALA A 305 -1.24 14.90 22.85
N GLN A 306 -1.40 13.67 22.34
CA GLN A 306 -0.38 12.63 22.42
C GLN A 306 0.35 12.48 21.07
N PRO A 307 1.62 12.02 21.10
CA PRO A 307 2.35 11.74 19.88
C PRO A 307 1.69 10.61 19.08
N PRO A 308 1.93 10.55 17.75
CA PRO A 308 1.46 9.43 16.94
C PRO A 308 2.08 8.11 17.44
N PRO A 309 1.42 6.96 17.17
CA PRO A 309 2.01 5.65 17.45
C PRO A 309 3.38 5.47 16.80
N THR A 310 4.21 4.61 17.40
CA THR A 310 5.53 4.26 16.84
C THR A 310 5.42 3.80 15.40
N GLY A 311 6.24 4.38 14.52
CA GLY A 311 6.24 4.09 13.08
C GLY A 311 5.37 5.02 12.25
N TYR A 312 4.77 6.04 12.86
CA TYR A 312 3.98 7.05 12.18
C TYR A 312 4.50 8.46 12.42
N ALA A 313 4.14 9.38 11.52
CA ALA A 313 4.38 10.80 11.64
C ALA A 313 3.07 11.55 11.34
N CYS A 314 2.84 12.65 12.05
CA CYS A 314 1.82 13.62 11.66
C CYS A 314 2.33 14.44 10.47
N GLN A 315 1.44 15.22 9.86
CA GLN A 315 1.79 15.99 8.68
C GLN A 315 2.53 17.28 9.07
N ASP A 316 1.93 18.07 9.96
CA ASP A 316 2.39 19.43 10.29
C ASP A 316 2.65 19.64 11.80
N SER A 317 2.60 18.56 12.60
CA SER A 317 2.66 18.57 14.07
C SER A 317 3.48 17.41 14.63
N ASP A 318 3.78 17.45 15.92
CA ASP A 318 4.31 16.32 16.69
C ASP A 318 3.21 15.49 17.36
N ARG A 319 1.94 15.92 17.28
CA ARG A 319 0.78 15.32 17.94
C ARG A 319 -0.37 15.11 16.98
N CYS A 320 -0.77 13.86 16.82
CA CYS A 320 -1.94 13.46 16.09
C CYS A 320 -2.41 12.08 16.56
N SER A 321 -3.67 11.75 16.26
CA SER A 321 -4.22 10.44 16.59
C SER A 321 -5.14 9.93 15.49
N PHE A 322 -5.02 8.64 15.19
CA PHE A 322 -6.02 7.92 14.40
C PHE A 322 -7.41 8.08 15.02
N GLN A 323 -8.37 8.41 14.18
CA GLN A 323 -9.78 8.43 14.54
C GLN A 323 -10.36 7.01 14.46
N PRO A 324 -11.42 6.69 15.21
CA PRO A 324 -11.93 5.31 15.32
C PRO A 324 -12.78 4.88 14.12
N LEU A 325 -12.26 5.08 12.91
CA LEU A 325 -12.89 4.63 11.66
C LEU A 325 -12.59 3.15 11.45
N ILE A 326 -13.62 2.31 11.36
CA ILE A 326 -13.50 0.87 11.08
C ILE A 326 -13.02 0.67 9.64
N GLN A 327 -11.89 -0.02 9.45
CA GLN A 327 -11.36 -0.37 8.14
C GLN A 327 -11.82 -1.78 7.74
N LEU A 328 -12.09 -1.98 6.45
CA LEU A 328 -12.53 -3.27 5.88
C LEU A 328 -11.45 -3.83 4.94
N ASP A 329 -10.95 -5.04 5.19
CA ASP A 329 -10.01 -5.76 4.30
C ASP A 329 -10.66 -7.05 3.78
N TYR A 330 -10.82 -7.17 2.46
CA TYR A 330 -11.41 -8.35 1.81
C TYR A 330 -10.31 -9.28 1.32
N ARG A 331 -10.33 -10.51 1.82
CA ARG A 331 -9.43 -11.58 1.42
C ARG A 331 -10.21 -12.57 0.55
N LEU A 332 -10.42 -12.15 -0.69
CA LEU A 332 -11.03 -12.96 -1.72
C LEU A 332 -10.00 -13.97 -2.26
N PRO A 333 -10.28 -15.28 -2.22
CA PRO A 333 -9.45 -16.26 -2.91
C PRO A 333 -9.74 -16.14 -4.40
N LEU A 334 -9.04 -15.25 -5.09
CA LEU A 334 -9.21 -15.03 -6.52
C LEU A 334 -8.16 -15.78 -7.34
N ASP A 335 -8.54 -16.20 -8.54
CA ASP A 335 -7.58 -16.60 -9.56
C ASP A 335 -6.93 -15.38 -10.25
N VAL A 336 -6.14 -15.65 -11.27
CA VAL A 336 -5.41 -14.60 -12.01
C VAL A 336 -6.31 -13.67 -12.82
N THR A 337 -7.55 -14.07 -13.08
CA THR A 337 -8.56 -13.32 -13.83
C THR A 337 -9.57 -12.61 -12.91
N ASN A 338 -9.32 -12.59 -11.59
CA ASN A 338 -10.24 -12.15 -10.55
C ASN A 338 -11.56 -12.91 -10.49
N THR A 339 -11.54 -14.18 -10.91
CA THR A 339 -12.64 -15.11 -10.66
C THR A 339 -12.45 -15.75 -9.29
N LEU A 340 -13.52 -15.78 -8.49
CA LEU A 340 -13.50 -16.41 -7.18
C LEU A 340 -13.22 -17.92 -7.31
N VAL A 341 -12.22 -18.40 -6.58
CA VAL A 341 -11.90 -19.82 -6.44
C VAL A 341 -12.26 -20.29 -5.02
N GLY A 342 -13.34 -21.05 -4.92
CA GLY A 342 -13.90 -21.53 -3.66
C GLY A 342 -15.30 -20.98 -3.40
N ASN A 343 -15.87 -21.36 -2.26
CA ASN A 343 -17.24 -21.05 -1.86
C ASN A 343 -17.32 -20.11 -0.64
N ALA A 344 -16.18 -19.56 -0.19
CA ALA A 344 -16.12 -18.65 0.95
C ALA A 344 -14.90 -17.74 0.85
N PHE A 345 -14.95 -16.61 1.55
CA PHE A 345 -13.84 -15.67 1.67
C PHE A 345 -13.80 -15.05 3.07
N GLN A 346 -12.73 -14.30 3.38
CA GLN A 346 -12.60 -13.61 4.67
C GLN A 346 -12.75 -12.10 4.50
N VAL A 347 -13.35 -11.46 5.50
CA VAL A 347 -13.40 -10.00 5.65
C VAL A 347 -12.89 -9.65 7.03
N SER A 348 -11.90 -8.74 7.11
CA SER A 348 -11.46 -8.18 8.39
C SER A 348 -12.13 -6.84 8.60
N ALA A 349 -12.66 -6.59 9.79
CA ALA A 349 -13.23 -5.32 10.19
C ALA A 349 -12.64 -4.89 11.53
N ALA A 350 -11.86 -3.82 11.52
CA ALA A 350 -11.26 -3.23 12.71
C ALA A 350 -10.83 -1.78 12.46
N SER A 351 -10.90 -0.93 13.48
CA SER A 351 -10.24 0.37 13.42
C SER A 351 -8.73 0.19 13.45
N HIS A 352 -8.00 1.22 12.99
CA HIS A 352 -6.55 1.25 13.10
C HIS A 352 -6.10 0.98 14.55
N THR A 353 -5.02 0.21 14.74
CA THR A 353 -4.52 -0.23 16.06
C THR A 353 -4.12 0.93 16.98
N GLY A 354 -3.75 2.07 16.38
CA GLY A 354 -3.49 3.33 17.08
C GLY A 354 -4.73 4.21 17.34
N ALA A 355 -5.93 3.80 16.93
CA ALA A 355 -7.14 4.59 17.04
C ALA A 355 -7.68 4.63 18.47
N ARG A 356 -7.97 5.85 18.93
CA ARG A 356 -8.54 6.08 20.25
C ARG A 356 -10.05 6.14 20.15
N GLY A 357 -10.74 5.64 21.18
CA GLY A 357 -12.20 5.57 21.15
C GLY A 357 -12.76 4.47 20.23
N ALA A 358 -11.90 3.60 19.68
CA ALA A 358 -12.31 2.41 18.97
C ALA A 358 -12.68 1.28 19.96
N GLY A 359 -13.61 0.42 19.56
CA GLY A 359 -13.91 -0.84 20.23
C GLY A 359 -13.68 -2.05 19.33
N PRO A 360 -13.76 -3.28 19.86
CA PRO A 360 -13.94 -4.46 19.02
C PRO A 360 -15.20 -4.34 18.17
N VAL A 361 -15.11 -4.77 16.91
CA VAL A 361 -16.29 -4.90 16.02
C VAL A 361 -17.21 -5.97 16.58
N VAL A 362 -18.46 -5.59 16.86
CA VAL A 362 -19.46 -6.46 17.51
C VAL A 362 -20.41 -7.12 16.52
N TRP A 363 -20.55 -6.55 15.32
CA TRP A 363 -21.26 -7.20 14.22
C TRP A 363 -20.73 -6.74 12.86
N LEU A 364 -20.89 -7.62 11.86
CA LEU A 364 -20.69 -7.36 10.45
C LEU A 364 -21.89 -7.92 9.68
N ARG A 365 -22.46 -7.13 8.79
CA ARG A 365 -23.48 -7.53 7.83
C ARG A 365 -22.94 -7.36 6.44
N MET A 366 -23.30 -8.27 5.55
CA MET A 366 -22.86 -8.22 4.18
C MET A 366 -24.01 -8.61 3.28
N ALA A 367 -24.09 -7.96 2.13
CA ALA A 367 -25.03 -8.27 1.07
C ALA A 367 -24.29 -8.25 -0.27
N TRP A 368 -24.87 -8.93 -1.24
CA TRP A 368 -24.35 -8.99 -2.60
C TRP A 368 -25.43 -8.60 -3.63
N SER A 369 -24.97 -8.27 -4.83
CA SER A 369 -25.82 -7.94 -5.97
C SER A 369 -25.11 -8.27 -7.29
N THR A 370 -25.86 -8.58 -8.35
CA THR A 370 -25.35 -8.67 -9.73
C THR A 370 -25.78 -7.48 -10.60
N ASP A 371 -26.69 -6.62 -10.11
CA ASP A 371 -27.23 -5.48 -10.86
C ASP A 371 -26.99 -4.12 -10.15
N GLY A 372 -26.42 -4.15 -8.94
CA GLY A 372 -26.19 -2.98 -8.10
C GLY A 372 -27.46 -2.35 -7.51
N ARG A 373 -28.63 -2.95 -7.72
CA ARG A 373 -29.95 -2.41 -7.35
C ARG A 373 -30.65 -3.30 -6.34
N THR A 374 -30.68 -4.59 -6.60
CA THR A 374 -31.28 -5.60 -5.73
C THR A 374 -30.19 -6.25 -4.88
N TRP A 375 -30.42 -6.32 -3.57
CA TRP A 375 -29.42 -6.77 -2.60
C TRP A 375 -29.93 -7.99 -1.86
N THR A 376 -29.09 -9.02 -1.79
CA THR A 376 -29.36 -10.26 -1.05
C THR A 376 -28.33 -10.42 0.05
N ASP A 377 -28.77 -10.71 1.28
CA ASP A 377 -27.86 -10.86 2.41
C ASP A 377 -26.93 -12.09 2.25
N LEU A 378 -25.69 -11.95 2.73
CA LEU A 378 -24.72 -13.02 2.87
C LEU A 378 -24.55 -13.40 4.33
N ALA A 379 -24.39 -14.69 4.59
CA ALA A 379 -24.06 -15.18 5.92
C ALA A 379 -22.59 -14.86 6.23
N ALA A 380 -22.36 -14.06 7.29
CA ALA A 380 -21.05 -13.76 7.83
C ALA A 380 -20.92 -14.36 9.24
N LYS A 381 -19.90 -15.20 9.43
CA LYS A 381 -19.63 -15.87 10.71
C LYS A 381 -18.35 -15.30 11.31
N PRO A 382 -18.37 -14.82 12.57
CA PRO A 382 -17.15 -14.34 13.21
C PRO A 382 -16.23 -15.53 13.45
N THR A 383 -14.94 -15.35 13.20
CA THR A 383 -13.92 -16.35 13.52
C THR A 383 -13.14 -15.91 14.74
N ALA A 384 -12.17 -15.00 14.58
CA ALA A 384 -11.43 -14.40 15.67
C ALA A 384 -10.79 -13.05 15.27
N GLN A 385 -10.49 -12.20 16.25
CA GLN A 385 -9.78 -10.90 16.07
C GLN A 385 -10.37 -9.99 14.96
N GLY A 386 -11.69 -9.85 14.90
CA GLY A 386 -12.35 -8.98 13.91
C GLY A 386 -12.37 -9.56 12.49
N VAL A 387 -12.01 -10.83 12.30
CA VAL A 387 -12.11 -11.54 11.02
C VAL A 387 -13.41 -12.33 10.94
N TRP A 388 -14.08 -12.22 9.81
CA TRP A 388 -15.34 -12.87 9.49
C TRP A 388 -15.16 -13.77 8.26
N THR A 389 -15.71 -14.97 8.31
CA THR A 389 -15.84 -15.84 7.13
C THR A 389 -17.21 -15.65 6.52
N VAL A 390 -17.24 -15.40 5.21
CA VAL A 390 -18.45 -15.13 4.46
C VAL A 390 -18.64 -16.22 3.41
N ASP A 391 -19.82 -16.84 3.40
CA ASP A 391 -20.21 -17.81 2.38
C ASP A 391 -20.47 -17.04 1.07
N ALA A 392 -19.80 -17.41 -0.02
CA ALA A 392 -19.93 -16.73 -1.30
C ALA A 392 -21.27 -17.08 -1.98
N PRO A 393 -21.90 -16.13 -2.70
CA PRO A 393 -23.13 -16.41 -3.42
C PRO A 393 -22.89 -17.39 -4.57
N ALA A 394 -23.79 -18.35 -4.74
CA ALA A 394 -23.77 -19.29 -5.85
C ALA A 394 -24.42 -18.67 -7.10
N VAL A 395 -23.72 -17.72 -7.73
CA VAL A 395 -24.15 -17.01 -8.94
C VAL A 395 -23.03 -17.00 -9.98
N SER A 396 -23.35 -16.59 -11.21
CA SER A 396 -22.37 -16.38 -12.28
C SER A 396 -22.26 -14.90 -12.65
N GLY A 397 -21.06 -14.44 -13.01
CA GLY A 397 -20.83 -13.08 -13.48
C GLY A 397 -20.33 -12.12 -12.40
N GLU A 398 -20.47 -10.82 -12.63
CA GLU A 398 -19.91 -9.79 -11.75
C GLU A 398 -20.71 -9.66 -10.45
N VAL A 399 -20.01 -9.65 -9.31
CA VAL A 399 -20.62 -9.55 -7.98
C VAL A 399 -20.24 -8.24 -7.33
N TRP A 400 -21.24 -7.49 -6.90
CA TRP A 400 -21.12 -6.28 -6.10
C TRP A 400 -21.23 -6.66 -4.63
N LEU A 401 -20.50 -5.96 -3.77
CA LEU A 401 -20.52 -6.20 -2.34
C LEU A 401 -20.96 -4.95 -1.60
N ARG A 402 -21.84 -5.11 -0.62
CA ARG A 402 -22.18 -4.08 0.37
C ARG A 402 -21.92 -4.63 1.76
N THR A 403 -21.05 -3.98 2.51
CA THR A 403 -20.63 -4.40 3.84
C THR A 403 -20.94 -3.31 4.85
N GLU A 404 -21.49 -3.69 5.98
CA GLU A 404 -21.72 -2.81 7.12
C GLU A 404 -21.09 -3.43 8.37
N ALA A 405 -20.47 -2.61 9.21
CA ALA A 405 -19.94 -3.06 10.49
C ALA A 405 -20.11 -1.99 11.57
N ARG A 406 -20.16 -2.44 12.83
CA ARG A 406 -20.23 -1.57 14.01
C ARG A 406 -19.36 -2.10 15.13
N ASP A 407 -18.73 -1.20 15.87
CA ASP A 407 -17.96 -1.54 17.07
C ASP A 407 -18.73 -1.33 18.38
N SER A 408 -18.17 -1.83 19.48
CA SER A 408 -18.77 -1.69 20.81
C SER A 408 -18.81 -0.26 21.34
N ARG A 409 -18.19 0.69 20.64
CA ARG A 409 -18.20 2.13 20.95
C ARG A 409 -19.22 2.89 20.12
N GLY A 410 -19.90 2.23 19.19
CA GLY A 410 -20.93 2.82 18.36
C GLY A 410 -20.42 3.38 17.03
N ASN A 411 -19.11 3.26 16.75
CA ASN A 411 -18.58 3.63 15.43
C ASN A 411 -19.09 2.66 14.38
N THR A 412 -19.30 3.14 13.17
CA THR A 412 -19.89 2.38 12.05
C THR A 412 -19.11 2.59 10.77
N VAL A 413 -19.19 1.62 9.88
CA VAL A 413 -18.78 1.73 8.48
C VAL A 413 -19.82 1.06 7.59
N GLN A 414 -20.11 1.66 6.45
CA GLN A 414 -20.83 1.07 5.33
C GLN A 414 -19.96 1.24 4.09
N GLN A 415 -19.75 0.17 3.33
CA GLN A 415 -18.97 0.20 2.11
C GLN A 415 -19.70 -0.55 1.00
N THR A 416 -19.74 0.04 -0.19
CA THR A 416 -20.23 -0.60 -1.41
C THR A 416 -19.10 -0.66 -2.43
N ILE A 417 -18.78 -1.84 -2.93
CA ILE A 417 -17.78 -2.07 -3.96
C ILE A 417 -18.51 -2.58 -5.21
N GLN A 418 -18.44 -1.79 -6.27
CA GLN A 418 -19.00 -2.16 -7.57
C GLN A 418 -18.11 -3.22 -8.22
N GLU A 419 -18.73 -4.31 -8.72
CA GLU A 419 -18.04 -5.37 -9.47
C GLU A 419 -16.79 -5.84 -8.71
N ALA A 420 -16.94 -6.19 -7.43
CA ALA A 420 -15.83 -6.50 -6.54
C ALA A 420 -14.99 -7.70 -7.02
N TYR A 421 -15.64 -8.68 -7.64
CA TYR A 421 -15.02 -9.85 -8.27
C TYR A 421 -16.00 -10.51 -9.24
N ARG A 422 -15.50 -11.48 -10.01
CA ARG A 422 -16.32 -12.36 -10.84
C ARG A 422 -16.58 -13.71 -10.16
N SER A 423 -17.82 -14.15 -10.18
CA SER A 423 -18.21 -15.50 -9.78
C SER A 423 -18.25 -16.44 -11.01
N PRO A 424 -17.79 -17.70 -10.89
CA PRO A 424 -17.61 -18.63 -12.00
C PRO A 424 -18.88 -19.02 -12.77
#